data_AF-A0A8D9DUZ2-F1
#
_entry.id   AF-A0A8D9DUZ2-F1
#
_cell.length_a   1.000
_cell.length_b   1.000
_cell.length_c   1.000
_cell.angle_alpha   90.00
_cell.angle_beta   90.00
_cell.angle_gamma   90.00
#
_symmetry.space_group_name_H-M   'P 1'
#
loop_
_entity.id
_entity.type
_entity.pdbx_description
1 polymer ?
#
loop_
_entity_poly.entity_id
_entity_poly.type
_entity_poly.pdbx_seq_one_letter_code
_entity_poly.pdbx_strand_id
1 'polypeptide(L)'
;MLQSTLVLILVIILQSAQSYLLGVGRADVTGPSADVPFMGYAKMEQKGAGIHLRLFSRAFIIDDGEKRIVFVSVDAGMIGNNIRHEVLDLLHSKYNLSQVYTQDNVLLSGTHTHSAPGGFLMDFMFDLNSLGFVPDTFNAMVRGITLSILRAHDNLQEGRLFVSKGELLNANINRSPTAYLQNPEEERMRYEHDTDKSMVQLQFISSSNKPLGVINWFAVHPTSMNNTNHLVSSDNVGYAAILLEQKINPDSLIGKGKFVAAFASSNLGDVSPNIKGAKCVKTGTECHEVTSSCHVAGDVCIASGPGVDMFDSTRIIAERMYTKALELFDSRQEEVVGQIDYVHRYIRPFDETAEYRNTSTGETKQVKGCVPALGHSFAAGTTDGPGAFDFKQGTTNPMNPLWNLVTNLLATPSPDQVACHKPKPILLDTGEVGYLLNPSPFCWILER
;
A
#
# COMPACT_ATOMS: atom_id res chain seq x y z
N MET A 1 52.38 -57.93 11.89
CA MET A 1 52.44 -56.82 10.92
C MET A 1 51.15 -56.83 10.12
N LEU A 2 50.14 -56.09 10.55
CA LEU A 2 48.98 -55.75 9.70
C LEU A 2 48.91 -54.23 9.67
N GLN A 3 49.19 -53.65 8.50
CA GLN A 3 48.94 -52.24 8.22
C GLN A 3 47.47 -52.12 7.79
N SER A 4 46.66 -51.48 8.63
CA SER A 4 45.31 -51.04 8.26
C SER A 4 45.41 -49.58 7.83
N THR A 5 45.35 -49.36 6.52
CA THR A 5 45.28 -48.02 5.92
C THR A 5 43.85 -47.52 6.02
N LEU A 6 43.61 -46.53 6.88
CA LEU A 6 42.32 -45.85 6.99
C LEU A 6 42.23 -44.78 5.89
N VAL A 7 41.44 -45.03 4.85
CA VAL A 7 41.13 -44.02 3.82
C VAL A 7 40.00 -43.15 4.36
N LEU A 8 40.31 -41.92 4.73
CA LEU A 8 39.34 -40.91 5.13
C LEU A 8 38.73 -40.30 3.86
N ILE A 9 37.52 -40.71 3.49
CA ILE A 9 36.74 -40.07 2.42
C ILE A 9 36.18 -38.77 2.98
N LEU A 10 36.83 -37.65 2.63
CA LEU A 10 36.33 -36.31 2.88
C LEU A 10 35.16 -36.06 1.90
N VAL A 11 33.93 -36.32 2.33
CA VAL A 11 32.75 -35.83 1.62
C VAL A 11 32.70 -34.32 1.82
N ILE A 12 33.29 -33.60 0.89
CA ILE A 12 33.04 -32.16 0.73
C ILE A 12 31.59 -32.07 0.29
N ILE A 13 30.69 -31.79 1.25
CA ILE A 13 29.37 -31.28 0.91
C ILE A 13 29.63 -29.90 0.32
N LEU A 14 29.77 -29.84 -1.00
CA LEU A 14 29.54 -28.63 -1.75
C LEU A 14 28.07 -28.27 -1.49
N GLN A 15 27.81 -27.46 -0.46
CA GLN A 15 26.62 -26.64 -0.46
C GLN A 15 26.77 -25.77 -1.70
N SER A 16 26.19 -26.20 -2.82
CA SER A 16 25.91 -25.29 -3.92
C SER A 16 25.06 -24.19 -3.31
N ALA A 17 25.65 -23.01 -3.10
CA ALA A 17 24.88 -21.84 -2.73
C ALA A 17 23.79 -21.71 -3.80
N GLN A 18 22.53 -21.91 -3.39
CA GLN A 18 21.42 -21.89 -4.33
C GLN A 18 21.30 -20.46 -4.86
N SER A 19 21.67 -20.27 -6.13
CA SER A 19 21.60 -18.98 -6.79
C SER A 19 20.24 -18.80 -7.45
N TYR A 20 19.66 -17.63 -7.31
CA TYR A 20 18.44 -17.24 -8.02
C TYR A 20 18.80 -16.52 -9.32
N LEU A 21 17.90 -16.56 -10.31
CA LEU A 21 17.86 -15.55 -11.36
C LEU A 21 17.06 -14.35 -10.84
N LEU A 22 17.73 -13.21 -10.78
CA LEU A 22 17.22 -11.97 -10.22
C LEU A 22 17.09 -10.91 -11.32
N GLY A 23 15.92 -10.30 -11.41
CA GLY A 23 15.61 -9.25 -12.38
C GLY A 23 15.05 -8.02 -11.68
N VAL A 24 15.49 -6.83 -12.07
CA VAL A 24 14.95 -5.56 -11.57
C VAL A 24 14.64 -4.62 -12.71
N GLY A 25 13.54 -3.88 -12.60
CA GLY A 25 13.09 -2.99 -13.66
C GLY A 25 12.27 -1.84 -13.12
N ARG A 26 12.44 -0.67 -13.72
CA ARG A 26 11.65 0.53 -13.39
C ARG A 26 11.06 1.13 -14.65
N ALA A 27 9.84 1.65 -14.58
CA ALA A 27 9.23 2.43 -15.65
C ALA A 27 8.30 3.51 -15.09
N ASP A 28 8.09 4.56 -15.88
CA ASP A 28 7.18 5.66 -15.55
C ASP A 28 5.73 5.18 -15.67
N VAL A 29 4.90 5.49 -14.67
CA VAL A 29 3.44 5.24 -14.63
C VAL A 29 2.65 6.54 -14.44
N THR A 30 3.31 7.69 -14.57
CA THR A 30 2.68 9.00 -14.36
C THR A 30 1.56 9.23 -15.37
N GLY A 31 0.32 9.29 -14.89
CA GLY A 31 -0.85 9.68 -15.66
C GLY A 31 -0.93 11.20 -15.93
N PRO A 32 -2.11 11.71 -16.29
CA PRO A 32 -2.35 13.14 -16.48
C PRO A 32 -1.96 13.94 -15.24
N SER A 33 -1.18 15.01 -15.43
CA SER A 33 -0.72 15.90 -14.35
C SER A 33 -1.57 17.16 -14.18
N ALA A 34 -2.61 17.32 -15.00
CA ALA A 34 -3.52 18.46 -14.99
C ALA A 34 -4.98 17.98 -15.05
N ASP A 35 -5.88 18.72 -14.39
CA ASP A 35 -7.35 18.60 -14.46
C ASP A 35 -8.00 17.29 -14.00
N VAL A 36 -7.19 16.28 -13.64
CA VAL A 36 -7.67 15.02 -13.04
C VAL A 36 -7.57 15.10 -11.51
N PRO A 37 -8.67 14.85 -10.77
CA PRO A 37 -8.64 14.73 -9.32
C PRO A 37 -7.65 13.66 -8.85
N PHE A 38 -6.93 13.94 -7.77
CA PHE A 38 -6.04 12.95 -7.16
C PHE A 38 -6.83 11.88 -6.41
N MET A 39 -6.30 10.67 -6.44
CA MET A 39 -6.80 9.53 -5.68
C MET A 39 -6.25 9.57 -4.25
N GLY A 40 -7.11 9.31 -3.25
CA GLY A 40 -6.70 9.25 -1.85
C GLY A 40 -7.64 10.03 -0.93
N TYR A 41 -7.55 11.36 -0.95
CA TYR A 41 -8.27 12.24 -0.01
C TYR A 41 -9.77 12.44 -0.29
N ALA A 42 -10.28 11.92 -1.42
CA ALA A 42 -11.68 12.07 -1.83
C ALA A 42 -12.16 13.54 -1.88
N LYS A 43 -11.27 14.46 -2.31
CA LYS A 43 -11.55 15.89 -2.43
C LYS A 43 -11.58 16.30 -3.90
N MET A 44 -12.76 16.66 -4.40
CA MET A 44 -12.98 16.94 -5.83
C MET A 44 -12.17 18.14 -6.33
N GLU A 45 -11.87 19.10 -5.46
CA GLU A 45 -11.07 20.28 -5.78
C GLU A 45 -9.58 19.96 -5.92
N GLN A 46 -9.11 18.84 -5.35
CA GLN A 46 -7.72 18.43 -5.40
C GLN A 46 -7.35 17.85 -6.78
N LYS A 47 -7.33 18.70 -7.79
CA LYS A 47 -6.98 18.36 -9.16
C LYS A 47 -5.51 18.61 -9.43
N GLY A 48 -4.91 17.79 -10.29
CA GLY A 48 -3.56 18.02 -10.78
C GLY A 48 -3.43 19.39 -11.45
N ALA A 49 -2.30 20.06 -11.20
CA ALA A 49 -1.89 21.32 -11.81
C ALA A 49 -0.37 21.34 -12.09
N GLY A 50 0.28 20.18 -12.16
CA GLY A 50 1.71 20.06 -12.34
C GLY A 50 2.30 18.78 -11.76
N ILE A 51 3.63 18.71 -11.76
CA ILE A 51 4.40 17.56 -11.26
C ILE A 51 5.45 18.06 -10.28
N HIS A 52 5.46 17.49 -9.08
CA HIS A 52 6.55 17.58 -8.13
C HIS A 52 7.53 16.41 -8.35
N LEU A 53 7.04 15.18 -8.24
CA LEU A 53 7.79 13.95 -8.50
C LEU A 53 7.02 13.06 -9.48
N ARG A 54 7.74 12.41 -10.39
CA ARG A 54 7.19 11.36 -11.27
C ARG A 54 6.80 10.14 -10.43
N LEU A 55 5.85 9.37 -10.95
CA LEU A 55 5.39 8.11 -10.39
C LEU A 55 6.05 6.95 -11.14
N PHE A 56 6.59 5.97 -10.43
CA PHE A 56 7.25 4.82 -11.04
C PHE A 56 6.63 3.48 -10.61
N SER A 57 6.60 2.54 -11.56
CA SER A 57 6.49 1.11 -11.27
C SER A 57 7.88 0.50 -11.15
N ARG A 58 8.12 -0.27 -10.09
CA ARG A 58 9.38 -0.92 -9.76
C ARG A 58 9.15 -2.42 -9.57
N ALA A 59 9.61 -3.21 -10.52
CA ALA A 59 9.43 -4.66 -10.59
C ALA A 59 10.69 -5.40 -10.13
N PHE A 60 10.49 -6.47 -9.39
CA PHE A 60 11.50 -7.36 -8.84
C PHE A 60 11.09 -8.80 -9.15
N ILE A 61 11.95 -9.51 -9.88
CA ILE A 61 11.74 -10.90 -10.29
C ILE A 61 12.73 -11.76 -9.51
N ILE A 62 12.22 -12.86 -8.95
CA ILE A 62 13.01 -13.91 -8.32
C ILE A 62 12.59 -15.23 -8.98
N ASP A 63 13.57 -15.99 -9.43
CA ASP A 63 13.38 -17.28 -10.08
C ASP A 63 14.42 -18.27 -9.55
N ASP A 64 13.97 -19.44 -9.07
CA ASP A 64 14.82 -20.49 -8.49
C ASP A 64 15.17 -21.61 -9.49
N GLY A 65 14.81 -21.44 -10.76
CA GLY A 65 14.96 -22.41 -11.86
C GLY A 65 13.72 -23.27 -12.10
N GLU A 66 12.80 -23.35 -11.14
CA GLU A 66 11.55 -24.11 -11.24
C GLU A 66 10.32 -23.19 -11.23
N LYS A 67 10.32 -22.21 -10.33
CA LYS A 67 9.26 -21.24 -10.11
C LYS A 67 9.82 -19.83 -10.19
N ARG A 68 8.98 -18.94 -10.69
CA ARG A 68 9.27 -17.51 -10.81
C ARG A 68 8.15 -16.71 -10.17
N ILE A 69 8.51 -15.66 -9.43
CA ILE A 69 7.57 -14.66 -8.92
C ILE A 69 7.98 -13.26 -9.37
N VAL A 70 7.00 -12.36 -9.45
CA VAL A 70 7.22 -10.93 -9.66
C VAL A 70 6.49 -10.14 -8.60
N PHE A 71 7.25 -9.34 -7.85
CA PHE A 71 6.71 -8.30 -6.98
C PHE A 71 6.88 -6.94 -7.66
N VAL A 72 5.82 -6.14 -7.73
CA VAL A 72 5.85 -4.80 -8.30
C VAL A 72 5.32 -3.80 -7.30
N SER A 73 6.15 -2.82 -6.92
CA SER A 73 5.74 -1.64 -6.16
C SER A 73 5.48 -0.47 -7.10
N VAL A 74 4.29 0.11 -7.04
CA VAL A 74 3.80 1.14 -7.96
C VAL A 74 3.47 2.39 -7.18
N ASP A 75 4.05 3.53 -7.57
CA ASP A 75 3.70 4.83 -7.00
C ASP A 75 2.27 5.24 -7.40
N ALA A 76 1.29 4.75 -6.63
CA ALA A 76 -0.14 4.96 -6.82
C ALA A 76 -0.88 4.84 -5.47
N GLY A 77 -2.11 5.36 -5.40
CA GLY A 77 -2.95 5.25 -4.20
C GLY A 77 -3.35 3.81 -3.86
N MET A 78 -3.64 2.99 -4.86
CA MET A 78 -3.99 1.58 -4.72
C MET A 78 -3.81 0.89 -6.07
N ILE A 79 -3.96 -0.44 -6.11
CA ILE A 79 -4.00 -1.20 -7.36
C ILE A 79 -5.35 -1.90 -7.48
N GLY A 80 -6.06 -1.62 -8.58
CA GLY A 80 -7.32 -2.27 -8.92
C GLY A 80 -7.10 -3.64 -9.56
N ASN A 81 -8.10 -4.53 -9.43
CA ASN A 81 -8.05 -5.85 -10.06
C ASN A 81 -7.94 -5.75 -11.59
N ASN A 82 -8.62 -4.78 -12.21
CA ASN A 82 -8.60 -4.59 -13.67
C ASN A 82 -7.23 -4.15 -14.21
N ILE A 83 -6.46 -3.38 -13.43
CA ILE A 83 -5.06 -3.05 -13.80
C ILE A 83 -4.24 -4.34 -13.91
N ARG A 84 -4.38 -5.24 -12.93
CA ARG A 84 -3.66 -6.51 -12.92
C ARG A 84 -4.04 -7.41 -14.09
N HIS A 85 -5.34 -7.51 -14.37
CA HIS A 85 -5.86 -8.26 -15.52
C HIS A 85 -5.28 -7.74 -16.83
N GLU A 86 -5.39 -6.45 -17.10
CA GLU A 86 -4.88 -5.86 -18.35
C GLU A 86 -3.34 -5.97 -18.47
N VAL A 87 -2.60 -5.87 -17.36
CA VAL A 87 -1.14 -6.09 -17.36
C VAL A 87 -0.79 -7.51 -17.78
N LEU A 88 -1.51 -8.52 -17.25
CA LEU A 88 -1.31 -9.92 -17.62
C LEU A 88 -1.71 -10.15 -19.08
N ASP A 89 -2.86 -9.62 -19.52
CA ASP A 89 -3.31 -9.73 -20.91
C ASP A 89 -2.29 -9.13 -21.89
N LEU A 90 -1.68 -8.00 -21.54
CA LEU A 90 -0.64 -7.39 -22.36
C LEU A 90 0.65 -8.22 -22.37
N LEU A 91 1.07 -8.78 -21.22
CA LEU A 91 2.22 -9.70 -21.14
C LEU A 91 1.98 -10.96 -21.99
N HIS A 92 0.75 -11.47 -22.01
CA HIS A 92 0.38 -12.70 -22.71
C HIS A 92 0.27 -12.47 -24.22
N SER A 93 -0.58 -11.53 -24.63
CA SER A 93 -0.95 -11.32 -26.02
C SER A 93 0.16 -10.68 -26.86
N LYS A 94 0.91 -9.74 -26.27
CA LYS A 94 1.92 -8.95 -27.00
C LYS A 94 3.33 -9.49 -26.87
N TYR A 95 3.65 -10.11 -25.74
CA TYR A 95 5.01 -10.56 -25.43
C TYR A 95 5.14 -12.08 -25.27
N ASN A 96 4.04 -12.83 -25.42
CA ASN A 96 4.01 -14.29 -25.36
C ASN A 96 4.55 -14.86 -24.02
N LEU A 97 4.20 -14.23 -22.90
CA LEU A 97 4.66 -14.59 -21.55
C LEU A 97 3.58 -15.30 -20.70
N SER A 98 2.57 -15.89 -21.35
CA SER A 98 1.45 -16.56 -20.66
C SER A 98 1.84 -17.78 -19.84
N GLN A 99 2.92 -18.46 -20.22
CA GLN A 99 3.47 -19.59 -19.46
C GLN A 99 4.40 -19.16 -18.32
N VAL A 100 4.75 -17.87 -18.24
CA VAL A 100 5.74 -17.34 -17.29
C VAL A 100 5.04 -16.55 -16.17
N TYR A 101 4.05 -15.73 -16.52
CA TYR A 101 3.37 -14.83 -15.58
C TYR A 101 1.88 -15.12 -15.56
N THR A 102 1.34 -15.42 -14.39
CA THR A 102 -0.06 -15.80 -14.18
C THR A 102 -0.67 -14.99 -13.02
N GLN A 103 -1.94 -15.26 -12.73
CA GLN A 103 -2.60 -14.75 -11.53
C GLN A 103 -1.99 -15.29 -10.23
N ASP A 104 -1.11 -16.28 -10.29
CA ASP A 104 -0.61 -16.91 -9.07
C ASP A 104 0.72 -16.30 -8.63
N ASN A 105 1.52 -15.78 -9.57
CA ASN A 105 2.90 -15.38 -9.32
C ASN A 105 3.22 -13.90 -9.63
N VAL A 106 2.22 -13.08 -9.97
CA VAL A 106 2.39 -11.62 -10.18
C VAL A 106 1.69 -10.84 -9.08
N LEU A 107 2.45 -10.17 -8.21
CA LEU A 107 1.93 -9.31 -7.16
C LEU A 107 2.15 -7.84 -7.52
N LEU A 108 1.05 -7.07 -7.63
CA LEU A 108 1.09 -5.61 -7.80
C LEU A 108 0.66 -4.93 -6.50
N SER A 109 1.51 -4.04 -5.99
CA SER A 109 1.32 -3.31 -4.74
C SER A 109 1.43 -1.81 -4.99
N GLY A 110 0.42 -1.04 -4.56
CA GLY A 110 0.47 0.42 -4.59
C GLY A 110 1.18 0.96 -3.35
N THR A 111 2.06 1.95 -3.49
CA THR A 111 2.74 2.57 -2.35
C THR A 111 1.78 3.31 -1.41
N HIS A 112 0.56 3.59 -1.88
CA HIS A 112 -0.50 4.34 -1.22
C HIS A 112 -0.28 5.86 -1.22
N THR A 113 0.34 6.44 -2.25
CA THR A 113 0.43 7.91 -2.38
C THR A 113 -0.92 8.55 -2.67
N HIS A 114 -1.22 9.64 -1.94
CA HIS A 114 -2.46 10.44 -2.10
C HIS A 114 -2.28 11.62 -3.08
N SER A 115 -1.19 11.62 -3.84
CA SER A 115 -0.83 12.68 -4.80
C SER A 115 -0.63 12.14 -6.23
N ALA A 116 -1.44 11.14 -6.61
CA ALA A 116 -1.46 10.55 -7.95
C ALA A 116 -2.84 10.73 -8.61
N PRO A 117 -2.93 10.89 -9.95
CA PRO A 117 -4.22 11.01 -10.64
C PRO A 117 -5.10 9.78 -10.42
N GLY A 118 -6.41 10.00 -10.23
CA GLY A 118 -7.40 8.95 -10.05
C GLY A 118 -8.04 8.41 -11.34
N GLY A 119 -9.19 7.73 -11.18
CA GLY A 119 -10.02 7.23 -12.28
C GLY A 119 -9.52 5.94 -12.94
N PHE A 120 -8.94 5.02 -12.16
CA PHE A 120 -8.30 3.81 -12.71
C PHE A 120 -8.79 2.50 -12.06
N LEU A 121 -9.76 2.56 -11.14
CA LEU A 121 -10.20 1.38 -10.40
C LEU A 121 -11.34 0.64 -11.10
N MET A 122 -12.17 1.36 -11.87
CA MET A 122 -13.35 0.87 -12.57
C MET A 122 -14.46 0.34 -11.63
N ASP A 123 -14.44 0.81 -10.39
CA ASP A 123 -15.51 0.66 -9.42
C ASP A 123 -16.16 2.02 -9.19
N PHE A 124 -17.49 2.11 -9.36
CA PHE A 124 -18.24 3.38 -9.28
C PHE A 124 -17.89 4.20 -8.03
N MET A 125 -17.86 3.55 -6.86
CA MET A 125 -17.59 4.22 -5.59
C MET A 125 -16.21 4.89 -5.54
N PHE A 126 -15.19 4.25 -6.11
CA PHE A 126 -13.82 4.77 -6.04
C PHE A 126 -13.56 5.82 -7.12
N ASP A 127 -14.15 5.65 -8.30
CA ASP A 127 -13.96 6.57 -9.42
C ASP A 127 -14.89 7.79 -9.38
N LEU A 128 -15.89 7.82 -8.49
CA LEU A 128 -16.81 8.96 -8.33
C LEU A 128 -16.07 10.28 -8.07
N ASN A 129 -15.02 10.28 -7.24
CA ASN A 129 -14.22 11.48 -6.97
C ASN A 129 -13.45 11.97 -8.21
N SER A 130 -13.13 11.05 -9.12
CA SER A 130 -12.46 11.36 -10.39
C SER A 130 -13.47 11.73 -11.50
N LEU A 131 -14.76 11.84 -11.16
CA LEU A 131 -15.88 11.99 -12.09
C LEU A 131 -16.00 10.82 -13.09
N GLY A 132 -15.52 9.64 -12.69
CA GLY A 132 -15.54 8.42 -13.48
C GLY A 132 -14.15 7.91 -13.88
N PHE A 133 -14.16 6.98 -14.82
CA PHE A 133 -12.96 6.34 -15.36
C PHE A 133 -12.16 7.31 -16.24
N VAL A 134 -10.85 7.34 -16.06
CA VAL A 134 -9.89 8.16 -16.80
C VAL A 134 -8.95 7.22 -17.58
N PRO A 135 -9.24 6.95 -18.88
CA PRO A 135 -8.48 6.00 -19.68
C PRO A 135 -6.98 6.31 -19.74
N ASP A 136 -6.60 7.59 -19.74
CA ASP A 136 -5.19 8.00 -19.80
C ASP A 136 -4.41 7.61 -18.55
N THR A 137 -5.02 7.75 -17.36
CA THR A 137 -4.43 7.27 -16.10
C THR A 137 -4.27 5.75 -16.13
N PHE A 138 -5.36 5.04 -16.46
CA PHE A 138 -5.37 3.58 -16.52
C PHE A 138 -4.31 3.03 -17.50
N ASN A 139 -4.28 3.57 -18.72
CA ASN A 139 -3.35 3.13 -19.76
C ASN A 139 -1.88 3.44 -19.40
N ALA A 140 -1.61 4.58 -18.76
CA ALA A 140 -0.27 4.92 -18.28
C ALA A 140 0.22 3.91 -17.24
N MET A 141 -0.66 3.55 -16.28
CA MET A 141 -0.35 2.54 -15.26
C MET A 141 -0.10 1.16 -15.88
N VAL A 142 -1.02 0.65 -16.70
CA VAL A 142 -0.89 -0.66 -17.36
C VAL A 142 0.42 -0.73 -18.14
N ARG A 143 0.66 0.23 -19.05
CA ARG A 143 1.85 0.21 -19.91
C ARG A 143 3.14 0.35 -19.11
N GLY A 144 3.16 1.22 -18.10
CA GLY A 144 4.32 1.41 -17.25
C GLY A 144 4.62 0.18 -16.39
N ILE A 145 3.60 -0.44 -15.78
CA ILE A 145 3.75 -1.67 -15.01
C ILE A 145 4.29 -2.78 -15.91
N THR A 146 3.66 -3.05 -17.06
CA THR A 146 4.14 -4.05 -18.02
C THR A 146 5.58 -3.77 -18.45
N LEU A 147 5.93 -2.52 -18.75
CA LEU A 147 7.30 -2.16 -19.15
C LEU A 147 8.32 -2.36 -18.02
N SER A 148 7.96 -2.11 -16.76
CA SER A 148 8.85 -2.38 -15.62
C SER A 148 9.12 -3.88 -15.46
N ILE A 149 8.09 -4.72 -15.66
CA ILE A 149 8.21 -6.19 -15.63
C ILE A 149 9.09 -6.67 -16.77
N LEU A 150 8.88 -6.17 -18.00
CA LEU A 150 9.71 -6.53 -19.16
C LEU A 150 11.17 -6.11 -18.95
N ARG A 151 11.42 -4.91 -18.43
CA ARG A 151 12.79 -4.48 -18.09
C ARG A 151 13.44 -5.36 -17.04
N ALA A 152 12.69 -5.85 -16.07
CA ALA A 152 13.20 -6.81 -15.09
C ALA A 152 13.46 -8.18 -15.73
N HIS A 153 12.55 -8.64 -16.59
CA HIS A 153 12.63 -9.91 -17.31
C HIS A 153 13.86 -9.97 -18.23
N ASP A 154 14.06 -8.92 -19.02
CA ASP A 154 15.16 -8.83 -20.00
C ASP A 154 16.54 -8.64 -19.34
N ASN A 155 16.57 -8.33 -18.03
CA ASN A 155 17.80 -8.12 -17.25
C ASN A 155 17.97 -9.16 -16.12
N LEU A 156 17.36 -10.35 -16.27
CA LEU A 156 17.60 -11.47 -15.36
C LEU A 156 19.08 -11.87 -15.35
N GLN A 157 19.63 -12.05 -14.16
CA GLN A 157 21.01 -12.50 -13.96
C GLN A 157 21.12 -13.30 -12.66
N GLU A 158 22.11 -14.18 -12.58
CA GLU A 158 22.38 -14.94 -11.36
C GLU A 158 22.72 -14.02 -10.18
N GLY A 159 22.17 -14.34 -9.02
CA GLY A 159 22.35 -13.56 -7.81
C GLY A 159 21.87 -14.25 -6.55
N ARG A 160 21.95 -13.51 -5.45
CA ARG A 160 21.61 -13.92 -4.09
C ARG A 160 20.74 -12.85 -3.45
N LEU A 161 19.88 -13.30 -2.55
CA LEU A 161 18.96 -12.46 -1.82
C LEU A 161 19.41 -12.35 -0.36
N PHE A 162 19.24 -11.17 0.21
CA PHE A 162 19.62 -10.91 1.58
C PHE A 162 18.53 -10.11 2.29
N VAL A 163 18.17 -10.53 3.50
CA VAL A 163 17.19 -9.84 4.34
C VAL A 163 17.87 -9.19 5.53
N SER A 164 17.44 -7.97 5.84
CA SER A 164 17.81 -7.27 7.06
C SER A 164 16.59 -6.55 7.64
N LYS A 165 16.64 -6.29 8.95
CA LYS A 165 15.56 -5.65 9.69
C LYS A 165 16.14 -4.67 10.70
N GLY A 166 15.50 -3.52 10.85
CA GLY A 166 15.90 -2.52 11.82
C GLY A 166 14.75 -1.62 12.23
N GLU A 167 14.89 -0.98 13.39
CA GLU A 167 13.89 -0.07 13.92
C GLU A 167 14.06 1.34 13.36
N LEU A 168 12.94 1.93 12.92
CA LEU A 168 12.82 3.30 12.46
C LEU A 168 11.83 4.07 13.34
N LEU A 169 12.38 4.91 14.21
CA LEU A 169 11.62 5.80 15.06
C LEU A 169 11.39 7.16 14.39
N ASN A 170 10.43 7.92 14.92
CA ASN A 170 10.10 9.27 14.46
C ASN A 170 9.71 9.37 12.97
N ALA A 171 9.32 8.30 12.30
CA ALA A 171 8.81 8.36 10.93
C ALA A 171 7.28 8.26 10.86
N ASN A 172 6.64 7.84 11.96
CA ASN A 172 5.20 7.61 12.02
C ASN A 172 4.61 7.74 13.44
N ILE A 173 3.30 7.97 13.50
CA ILE A 173 2.46 7.93 14.72
C ILE A 173 1.15 7.18 14.43
N ASN A 174 0.47 6.67 15.47
CA ASN A 174 -0.89 6.13 15.33
C ASN A 174 -1.90 7.30 15.22
N ARG A 175 -2.78 7.26 14.21
CA ARG A 175 -3.84 8.28 14.01
C ARG A 175 -5.20 7.88 14.60
N SER A 176 -5.29 6.71 15.22
CA SER A 176 -6.46 6.18 15.93
C SER A 176 -6.06 5.45 17.22
N PRO A 177 -5.26 6.06 18.13
CA PRO A 177 -4.68 5.37 19.28
C PRO A 177 -5.74 4.82 20.25
N THR A 178 -6.89 5.47 20.38
CA THR A 178 -7.98 4.99 21.23
C THR A 178 -8.58 3.67 20.73
N ALA A 179 -8.54 3.42 19.42
CA ALA A 179 -8.97 2.16 18.82
C ALA A 179 -7.94 1.04 19.05
N TYR A 180 -6.65 1.36 18.95
CA TYR A 180 -5.58 0.43 19.34
C TYR A 180 -5.71 0.01 20.82
N LEU A 181 -6.10 0.94 21.70
CA LEU A 181 -6.40 0.67 23.11
C LEU A 181 -7.65 -0.20 23.36
N GLN A 182 -8.37 -0.63 22.32
CA GLN A 182 -9.42 -1.64 22.44
C GLN A 182 -8.92 -3.07 22.19
N ASN A 183 -7.71 -3.24 21.65
CA ASN A 183 -7.08 -4.56 21.55
C ASN A 183 -6.80 -5.14 22.95
N PRO A 184 -6.87 -6.47 23.14
CA PRO A 184 -6.60 -7.11 24.42
C PRO A 184 -5.29 -6.64 25.07
N GLU A 185 -5.31 -6.35 26.36
CA GLU A 185 -4.14 -5.82 27.06
C GLU A 185 -2.93 -6.77 27.00
N GLU A 186 -3.17 -8.08 27.14
CA GLU A 186 -2.13 -9.12 27.00
C GLU A 186 -1.47 -9.09 25.62
N GLU A 187 -2.22 -8.80 24.56
CA GLU A 187 -1.66 -8.66 23.23
C GLU A 187 -0.80 -7.39 23.13
N ARG A 188 -1.31 -6.25 23.60
CA ARG A 188 -0.58 -4.97 23.53
C ARG A 188 0.74 -5.00 24.29
N MET A 189 0.80 -5.67 25.45
CA MET A 189 2.02 -5.79 26.25
C MET A 189 3.16 -6.55 25.53
N ARG A 190 2.87 -7.23 24.41
CA ARG A 190 3.89 -7.90 23.57
C ARG A 190 4.62 -6.95 22.62
N TYR A 191 4.15 -5.70 22.50
CA TYR A 191 4.69 -4.71 21.58
C TYR A 191 5.05 -3.44 22.35
N GLU A 192 6.16 -2.81 21.97
CA GLU A 192 6.62 -1.56 22.59
C GLU A 192 5.82 -0.33 22.12
N HIS A 193 5.26 -0.40 20.91
CA HIS A 193 4.63 0.72 20.24
C HIS A 193 3.25 0.34 19.68
N ASP A 194 2.41 1.35 19.47
CA ASP A 194 1.09 1.25 18.84
C ASP A 194 1.15 1.31 17.30
N THR A 195 2.35 1.26 16.73
CA THR A 195 2.66 1.29 15.30
C THR A 195 3.90 0.47 15.04
N ASP A 196 3.95 -0.22 13.90
CA ASP A 196 5.13 -1.00 13.52
C ASP A 196 6.30 -0.07 13.16
N LYS A 197 7.34 -0.10 14.01
CA LYS A 197 8.60 0.62 13.80
C LYS A 197 9.64 -0.17 13.02
N SER A 198 9.35 -1.44 12.71
CA SER A 198 10.26 -2.32 11.99
C SER A 198 10.28 -2.01 10.48
N MET A 199 11.43 -1.60 9.94
CA MET A 199 11.70 -1.63 8.51
C MET A 199 12.37 -2.96 8.15
N VAL A 200 11.85 -3.64 7.13
CA VAL A 200 12.45 -4.87 6.57
C VAL A 200 12.95 -4.58 5.18
N GLN A 201 14.20 -4.92 4.89
CA GLN A 201 14.81 -4.75 3.57
C GLN A 201 15.14 -6.12 2.96
N LEU A 202 14.72 -6.34 1.72
CA LEU A 202 15.19 -7.44 0.87
C LEU A 202 16.11 -6.88 -0.20
N GLN A 203 17.37 -7.27 -0.18
CA GLN A 203 18.42 -6.83 -1.10
C GLN A 203 18.72 -7.91 -2.15
N PHE A 204 18.88 -7.46 -3.40
CA PHE A 204 19.18 -8.27 -4.57
C PHE A 204 20.63 -8.01 -4.98
N ILE A 205 21.49 -9.01 -4.86
CA ILE A 205 22.92 -8.92 -5.17
C ILE A 205 23.26 -9.87 -6.33
N SER A 206 23.87 -9.36 -7.39
CA SER A 206 24.35 -10.21 -8.50
C SER A 206 25.49 -11.12 -8.07
N SER A 207 25.76 -12.18 -8.84
CA SER A 207 26.93 -13.05 -8.69
C SER A 207 28.27 -12.29 -8.75
N SER A 208 28.29 -11.13 -9.41
CA SER A 208 29.43 -10.20 -9.43
C SER A 208 29.56 -9.30 -8.19
N ASN A 209 28.77 -9.57 -7.14
CA ASN A 209 28.68 -8.81 -5.89
C ASN A 209 28.26 -7.33 -6.08
N LYS A 210 27.50 -7.05 -7.15
CA LYS A 210 26.92 -5.72 -7.40
C LYS A 210 25.46 -5.68 -6.95
N PRO A 211 25.02 -4.61 -6.27
CA PRO A 211 23.63 -4.44 -5.91
C PRO A 211 22.77 -4.18 -7.13
N LEU A 212 21.71 -4.96 -7.28
CA LEU A 212 20.72 -4.84 -8.35
C LEU A 212 19.52 -4.00 -7.88
N GLY A 213 19.03 -4.25 -6.68
CA GLY A 213 17.92 -3.49 -6.14
C GLY A 213 17.61 -3.85 -4.70
N VAL A 214 16.65 -3.10 -4.13
CA VAL A 214 16.11 -3.36 -2.79
C VAL A 214 14.61 -3.13 -2.76
N ILE A 215 13.94 -3.90 -1.90
CA ILE A 215 12.57 -3.63 -1.46
C ILE A 215 12.60 -3.35 0.04
N ASN A 216 12.04 -2.22 0.46
CA ASN A 216 11.92 -1.82 1.85
C ASN A 216 10.44 -1.82 2.24
N TRP A 217 10.03 -2.65 3.21
CA TRP A 217 8.69 -2.59 3.80
C TRP A 217 8.72 -1.82 5.10
N PHE A 218 7.87 -0.79 5.21
CA PHE A 218 7.69 0.00 6.41
C PHE A 218 6.27 0.56 6.47
N ALA A 219 5.65 0.55 7.65
CA ALA A 219 4.28 1.01 7.84
C ALA A 219 4.24 2.54 8.00
N VAL A 220 3.81 3.26 6.96
CA VAL A 220 3.49 4.69 7.04
C VAL A 220 2.62 5.09 5.86
N HIS A 221 1.58 5.89 6.08
CA HIS A 221 0.83 6.50 4.98
C HIS A 221 1.69 7.52 4.22
N PRO A 222 1.73 7.47 2.88
CA PRO A 222 2.25 8.55 2.05
C PRO A 222 1.24 9.70 1.90
N THR A 223 1.04 10.40 3.01
CA THR A 223 0.12 11.54 3.20
C THR A 223 0.84 12.77 3.78
N SER A 224 2.14 12.91 3.48
CA SER A 224 2.92 14.09 3.88
C SER A 224 2.53 15.30 3.03
N MET A 225 2.26 15.06 1.74
CA MET A 225 1.61 16.00 0.83
C MET A 225 0.10 15.96 1.09
N ASN A 226 -0.40 16.96 1.82
CA ASN A 226 -1.80 17.00 2.25
C ASN A 226 -2.80 17.30 1.11
N ASN A 227 -4.09 17.34 1.42
CA ASN A 227 -5.19 17.55 0.46
C ASN A 227 -5.29 18.97 -0.13
N THR A 228 -4.31 19.85 0.12
CA THR A 228 -4.16 21.15 -0.56
C THR A 228 -3.09 21.11 -1.66
N ASN A 229 -2.37 19.99 -1.79
CA ASN A 229 -1.43 19.76 -2.88
C ASN A 229 -2.15 19.54 -4.22
N HIS A 230 -1.63 20.17 -5.27
CA HIS A 230 -2.07 20.02 -6.66
C HIS A 230 -0.97 19.48 -7.58
N LEU A 231 0.18 19.06 -7.06
CA LEU A 231 1.29 18.54 -7.85
C LEU A 231 1.37 17.01 -7.75
N VAL A 232 1.48 16.32 -8.89
CA VAL A 232 1.70 14.87 -8.88
C VAL A 232 2.99 14.56 -8.11
N SER A 233 2.91 13.63 -7.16
CA SER A 233 4.00 13.32 -6.23
C SER A 233 3.91 11.87 -5.75
N SER A 234 5.05 11.20 -5.71
CA SER A 234 5.20 9.87 -5.09
C SER A 234 5.31 9.93 -3.54
N ASP A 235 5.10 11.12 -2.96
CA ASP A 235 5.13 11.42 -1.51
C ASP A 235 6.41 10.94 -0.82
N ASN A 236 6.35 10.70 0.50
CA ASN A 236 7.51 10.39 1.34
C ASN A 236 8.20 9.07 0.95
N VAL A 237 7.47 7.99 0.70
CA VAL A 237 8.02 6.67 0.35
C VAL A 237 8.64 6.68 -1.04
N GLY A 238 8.02 7.34 -2.01
CA GLY A 238 8.59 7.46 -3.35
C GLY A 238 9.77 8.41 -3.40
N TYR A 239 9.76 9.47 -2.59
CA TYR A 239 10.95 10.32 -2.47
C TYR A 239 12.11 9.58 -1.79
N ALA A 240 11.85 8.75 -0.77
CA ALA A 240 12.87 7.88 -0.18
C ALA A 240 13.45 6.90 -1.21
N ALA A 241 12.61 6.33 -2.09
CA ALA A 241 13.05 5.51 -3.21
C ALA A 241 13.97 6.29 -4.16
N ILE A 242 13.59 7.51 -4.55
CA ILE A 242 14.39 8.37 -5.43
C ILE A 242 15.75 8.70 -4.79
N LEU A 243 15.79 9.05 -3.50
CA LEU A 243 17.04 9.33 -2.77
C LEU A 243 17.98 8.11 -2.80
N LEU A 244 17.44 6.90 -2.56
CA LEU A 244 18.24 5.67 -2.59
C LEU A 244 18.71 5.34 -4.00
N GLU A 245 17.85 5.48 -5.01
CA GLU A 245 18.21 5.26 -6.41
C GLU A 245 19.29 6.23 -6.88
N GLN A 246 19.21 7.50 -6.51
CA GLN A 246 20.22 8.52 -6.85
C GLN A 246 21.55 8.27 -6.12
N LYS A 247 21.49 7.84 -4.85
CA LYS A 247 22.70 7.51 -4.08
C LYS A 247 23.51 6.39 -4.73
N ILE A 248 22.85 5.34 -5.22
CA ILE A 248 23.50 4.16 -5.82
C ILE A 248 23.76 4.34 -7.33
N ASN A 249 22.97 5.17 -8.02
CA ASN A 249 23.20 5.55 -9.42
C ASN A 249 23.64 7.04 -9.53
N PRO A 250 24.82 7.43 -9.03
CA PRO A 250 25.19 8.85 -8.88
C PRO A 250 25.22 9.66 -10.18
N ASP A 251 25.49 9.02 -11.33
CA ASP A 251 25.57 9.68 -12.63
C ASP A 251 24.25 9.64 -13.42
N SER A 252 23.20 9.03 -12.86
CA SER A 252 21.91 8.85 -13.54
C SER A 252 20.91 9.93 -13.15
N LEU A 253 20.18 10.47 -14.12
CA LEU A 253 19.00 11.29 -13.84
C LEU A 253 17.94 10.50 -13.06
N ILE A 254 17.05 11.20 -12.35
CA ILE A 254 15.90 10.60 -11.66
C ILE A 254 15.11 9.72 -12.62
N GLY A 255 14.76 8.51 -12.17
CA GLY A 255 14.07 7.52 -13.00
C GLY A 255 14.98 6.75 -13.97
N LYS A 256 16.30 7.04 -14.01
CA LYS A 256 17.32 6.31 -14.79
C LYS A 256 18.32 5.59 -13.86
N GLY A 257 19.24 4.83 -14.44
CA GLY A 257 20.18 3.98 -13.70
C GLY A 257 19.72 2.52 -13.61
N LYS A 258 20.67 1.63 -13.29
CA LYS A 258 20.47 0.18 -13.26
C LYS A 258 19.90 -0.30 -11.93
N PHE A 259 20.27 0.36 -10.83
CA PHE A 259 19.77 0.01 -9.51
C PHE A 259 18.34 0.52 -9.32
N VAL A 260 17.48 -0.32 -8.71
CA VAL A 260 16.07 -0.03 -8.44
C VAL A 260 15.80 -0.18 -6.95
N ALA A 261 15.21 0.84 -6.32
CA ALA A 261 14.82 0.78 -4.91
C ALA A 261 13.33 1.05 -4.75
N ALA A 262 12.62 0.17 -4.06
CA ALA A 262 11.22 0.37 -3.70
C ALA A 262 11.05 0.55 -2.20
N PHE A 263 10.11 1.41 -1.82
CA PHE A 263 9.53 1.46 -0.47
C PHE A 263 8.08 1.01 -0.60
N ALA A 264 7.83 -0.23 -0.21
CA ALA A 264 6.55 -0.91 -0.36
C ALA A 264 5.64 -0.66 0.85
N SER A 265 4.34 -0.58 0.59
CA SER A 265 3.32 -0.51 1.63
C SER A 265 3.36 -1.75 2.53
N SER A 266 3.17 -1.55 3.82
CA SER A 266 2.92 -2.62 4.80
C SER A 266 1.51 -2.45 5.39
N ASN A 267 1.32 -2.77 6.67
CA ASN A 267 0.14 -2.52 7.49
C ASN A 267 0.01 -1.04 7.91
N LEU A 268 -0.16 -0.15 6.95
CA LEU A 268 -0.16 1.30 7.19
C LEU A 268 -1.51 1.89 7.66
N GLY A 269 -2.57 1.09 7.82
CA GLY A 269 -3.98 1.55 7.98
C GLY A 269 -4.24 2.68 8.98
N ASP A 270 -3.64 2.63 10.16
CA ASP A 270 -3.75 3.62 11.24
C ASP A 270 -2.45 4.40 11.48
N VAL A 271 -1.53 4.38 10.51
CA VAL A 271 -0.17 4.88 10.66
C VAL A 271 0.06 6.13 9.81
N SER A 272 0.24 7.28 10.47
CA SER A 272 0.39 8.60 9.84
C SER A 272 1.85 9.08 9.84
N PRO A 273 2.31 9.81 8.79
CA PRO A 273 3.62 10.47 8.77
C PRO A 273 3.64 11.82 9.51
N ASN A 274 2.47 12.32 9.94
CA ASN A 274 2.28 13.65 10.48
C ASN A 274 2.57 13.70 11.99
N ILE A 275 3.85 13.48 12.33
CA ILE A 275 4.31 13.18 13.69
C ILE A 275 4.20 14.31 14.72
N LYS A 276 3.79 15.53 14.35
CA LYS A 276 3.53 16.60 15.35
C LYS A 276 2.19 16.44 16.07
N GLY A 277 1.42 15.40 15.72
CA GLY A 277 0.13 15.10 16.34
C GLY A 277 -0.99 15.99 15.81
N ALA A 278 -2.22 15.61 16.16
CA ALA A 278 -3.45 16.24 15.67
C ALA A 278 -3.88 17.43 16.52
N LYS A 279 -3.97 18.61 15.90
CA LYS A 279 -4.37 19.84 16.58
C LYS A 279 -5.45 20.57 15.81
N CYS A 280 -6.22 21.36 16.56
CA CYS A 280 -7.20 22.28 16.03
C CYS A 280 -6.49 23.45 15.36
N VAL A 281 -6.76 23.68 14.08
CA VAL A 281 -6.00 24.61 13.23
C VAL A 281 -6.13 26.07 13.72
N LYS A 282 -7.31 26.48 14.20
CA LYS A 282 -7.54 27.87 14.64
C LYS A 282 -7.06 28.10 16.07
N THR A 283 -7.31 27.17 16.98
CA THR A 283 -6.99 27.35 18.41
C THR A 283 -5.60 26.86 18.80
N GLY A 284 -5.01 25.95 18.03
CA GLY A 284 -3.75 25.27 18.36
C GLY A 284 -3.87 24.23 19.49
N THR A 285 -5.08 23.96 19.99
CA THR A 285 -5.33 22.98 21.05
C THR A 285 -5.32 21.56 20.51
N GLU A 286 -5.06 20.58 21.38
CA GLU A 286 -5.21 19.16 21.05
C GLU A 286 -6.64 18.84 20.63
N CYS A 287 -6.79 17.93 19.66
CA CYS A 287 -8.09 17.45 19.24
C CYS A 287 -8.72 16.51 20.26
N HIS A 288 -10.03 16.33 20.20
CA HIS A 288 -10.71 15.29 20.96
C HIS A 288 -10.23 13.89 20.54
N GLU A 289 -9.76 13.10 21.49
CA GLU A 289 -9.07 11.81 21.28
C GLU A 289 -9.88 10.78 20.45
N VAL A 290 -11.17 10.58 20.75
CA VAL A 290 -12.01 9.59 20.05
C VAL A 290 -12.55 10.10 18.71
N THR A 291 -13.00 11.36 18.68
CA THR A 291 -13.77 11.89 17.56
C THR A 291 -12.93 12.65 16.55
N SER A 292 -11.67 12.96 16.88
CA SER A 292 -10.80 13.86 16.12
C SER A 292 -11.49 15.18 15.78
N SER A 293 -12.20 15.77 16.75
CA SER A 293 -12.96 17.01 16.56
C SER A 293 -12.45 18.15 17.47
N CYS A 294 -12.83 19.38 17.14
CA CYS A 294 -12.44 20.59 17.84
C CYS A 294 -13.62 21.19 18.64
N HIS A 295 -13.31 21.86 19.75
CA HIS A 295 -14.33 22.49 20.61
C HIS A 295 -14.99 23.72 19.96
N VAL A 296 -14.26 24.42 19.08
CA VAL A 296 -14.75 25.61 18.40
C VAL A 296 -15.42 25.20 17.10
N ALA A 297 -16.67 25.65 16.90
CA ALA A 297 -17.42 25.36 15.68
C ALA A 297 -16.68 25.88 14.43
N GLY A 298 -16.60 25.02 13.41
CA GLY A 298 -15.89 25.32 12.16
C GLY A 298 -14.35 25.37 12.30
N ASP A 299 -13.78 24.95 13.42
CA ASP A 299 -12.36 24.58 13.50
C ASP A 299 -12.18 23.13 13.06
N VAL A 300 -10.99 22.79 12.57
CA VAL A 300 -10.69 21.51 11.94
C VAL A 300 -9.49 20.87 12.63
N CYS A 301 -9.61 19.58 12.92
CA CYS A 301 -8.55 18.79 13.52
C CYS A 301 -7.62 18.23 12.43
N ILE A 302 -6.34 18.61 12.45
CA ILE A 302 -5.35 18.17 11.46
C ILE A 302 -4.04 17.78 12.15
N ALA A 303 -3.48 16.64 11.75
CA ALA A 303 -2.12 16.24 12.13
C ALA A 303 -1.09 16.92 11.21
N SER A 304 -0.03 17.47 11.80
CA SER A 304 1.00 18.20 11.05
C SER A 304 2.30 17.42 10.92
N GLY A 305 2.94 17.54 9.75
CA GLY A 305 4.27 17.00 9.50
C GLY A 305 5.40 17.74 10.25
N PRO A 306 6.61 17.17 10.30
CA PRO A 306 7.73 17.73 11.03
C PRO A 306 8.31 19.01 10.42
N GLY A 307 8.10 19.26 9.13
CA GLY A 307 8.70 20.37 8.39
C GLY A 307 8.02 21.71 8.60
N VAL A 308 8.53 22.72 7.90
CA VAL A 308 7.91 24.07 7.82
C VAL A 308 6.70 24.12 6.89
N ASP A 309 6.64 23.22 5.92
CA ASP A 309 5.52 23.01 5.00
C ASP A 309 5.38 21.51 4.65
N MET A 310 4.48 21.18 3.71
CA MET A 310 4.24 19.80 3.28
C MET A 310 5.41 19.21 2.48
N PHE A 311 6.14 20.02 1.72
CA PHE A 311 7.28 19.56 0.92
C PHE A 311 8.46 19.22 1.82
N ASP A 312 8.74 20.08 2.79
CA ASP A 312 9.77 19.86 3.80
C ASP A 312 9.39 18.69 4.72
N SER A 313 8.11 18.56 5.09
CA SER A 313 7.62 17.38 5.83
C SER A 313 7.83 16.09 5.04
N THR A 314 7.48 16.09 3.76
CA THR A 314 7.70 14.96 2.83
C THR A 314 9.19 14.61 2.77
N ARG A 315 10.07 15.61 2.62
CA ARG A 315 11.52 15.43 2.62
C ARG A 315 12.04 14.83 3.93
N ILE A 316 11.66 15.38 5.08
CA ILE A 316 12.14 14.90 6.39
C ILE A 316 11.74 13.44 6.63
N ILE A 317 10.48 13.08 6.35
CA ILE A 317 10.01 11.69 6.53
C ILE A 317 10.70 10.76 5.51
N ALA A 318 10.87 11.19 4.27
CA ALA A 318 11.60 10.46 3.24
C ALA A 318 13.07 10.21 3.64
N GLU A 319 13.78 11.23 4.10
CA GLU A 319 15.17 11.15 4.53
C GLU A 319 15.36 10.19 5.72
N ARG A 320 14.41 10.15 6.66
CA ARG A 320 14.43 9.18 7.77
C ARG A 320 14.33 7.74 7.27
N MET A 321 13.39 7.48 6.35
CA MET A 321 13.25 6.17 5.73
C MET A 321 14.47 5.79 4.87
N TYR A 322 14.95 6.72 4.05
CA TYR A 322 16.14 6.57 3.23
C TYR A 322 17.38 6.26 4.07
N THR A 323 17.60 7.00 5.16
CA THR A 323 18.75 6.80 6.05
C THR A 323 18.73 5.42 6.68
N LYS A 324 17.56 4.97 7.18
CA LYS A 324 17.43 3.61 7.71
C LYS A 324 17.63 2.55 6.64
N ALA A 325 17.09 2.75 5.44
CA ALA A 325 17.31 1.83 4.33
C ALA A 325 18.79 1.72 3.95
N LEU A 326 19.55 2.83 3.97
CA LEU A 326 20.98 2.81 3.69
C LEU A 326 21.76 2.12 4.82
N GLU A 327 21.40 2.33 6.08
CA GLU A 327 21.96 1.60 7.22
C GLU A 327 21.75 0.09 7.08
N LEU A 328 20.53 -0.34 6.73
CA LEU A 328 20.19 -1.75 6.50
C LEU A 328 20.92 -2.34 5.28
N PHE A 329 21.13 -1.52 4.25
CA PHE A 329 21.86 -1.88 3.04
C PHE A 329 23.33 -2.22 3.32
N ASP A 330 23.97 -1.48 4.24
CA ASP A 330 25.38 -1.66 4.63
C ASP A 330 25.56 -2.62 5.84
N SER A 331 24.47 -3.07 6.45
CA SER A 331 24.49 -3.92 7.66
C SER A 331 24.84 -5.39 7.36
N ARG A 332 25.04 -6.18 8.42
CA ARG A 332 25.12 -7.65 8.29
C ARG A 332 23.74 -8.20 7.95
N GLN A 333 23.64 -8.92 6.83
CA GLN A 333 22.39 -9.46 6.34
C GLN A 333 22.33 -10.99 6.48
N GLU A 334 21.12 -11.51 6.54
CA GLU A 334 20.85 -12.95 6.46
C GLU A 334 20.55 -13.31 4.99
N GLU A 335 21.22 -14.33 4.46
CA GLU A 335 20.94 -14.81 3.11
C GLU A 335 19.60 -15.54 3.08
N VAL A 336 18.75 -15.18 2.13
CA VAL A 336 17.51 -15.90 1.85
C VAL A 336 17.86 -17.06 0.92
N VAL A 337 17.59 -18.28 1.38
CA VAL A 337 17.79 -19.52 0.61
C VAL A 337 16.54 -20.40 0.71
N GLY A 338 16.29 -21.20 -0.32
CA GLY A 338 15.14 -22.12 -0.38
C GLY A 338 14.34 -21.98 -1.66
N GLN A 339 13.34 -22.85 -1.81
CA GLN A 339 12.44 -22.88 -2.96
C GLN A 339 11.44 -21.71 -2.90
N ILE A 340 11.08 -21.22 -4.07
CA ILE A 340 10.01 -20.24 -4.24
C ILE A 340 8.67 -20.98 -4.24
N ASP A 341 7.66 -20.37 -3.64
CA ASP A 341 6.30 -20.83 -3.76
C ASP A 341 5.33 -19.65 -3.79
N TYR A 342 4.12 -19.89 -4.27
CA TYR A 342 3.07 -18.90 -4.34
C TYR A 342 1.69 -19.56 -4.26
N VAL A 343 0.75 -18.85 -3.63
CA VAL A 343 -0.65 -19.26 -3.53
C VAL A 343 -1.51 -18.05 -3.81
N HIS A 344 -2.52 -18.24 -4.66
CA HIS A 344 -3.49 -17.21 -5.00
C HIS A 344 -4.88 -17.81 -5.00
N ARG A 345 -5.86 -17.02 -4.56
CA ARG A 345 -7.27 -17.37 -4.59
C ARG A 345 -8.13 -16.13 -4.60
N TYR A 346 -9.12 -16.10 -5.50
CA TYR A 346 -10.23 -15.17 -5.38
C TYR A 346 -11.20 -15.66 -4.29
N ILE A 347 -11.50 -14.77 -3.35
CA ILE A 347 -12.49 -15.00 -2.29
C ILE A 347 -13.56 -13.92 -2.37
N ARG A 348 -14.79 -14.27 -1.98
CA ARG A 348 -15.84 -13.29 -1.69
C ARG A 348 -15.93 -13.18 -0.18
N PRO A 349 -15.33 -12.14 0.46
CA PRO A 349 -15.18 -12.11 1.92
C PRO A 349 -16.50 -12.24 2.70
N PHE A 350 -17.62 -11.81 2.10
CA PHE A 350 -18.95 -11.89 2.69
C PHE A 350 -19.63 -13.26 2.57
N ASP A 351 -19.05 -14.22 1.86
CA ASP A 351 -19.48 -15.61 1.89
C ASP A 351 -18.71 -16.44 2.91
N GLU A 352 -17.55 -15.97 3.33
CA GLU A 352 -16.65 -16.70 4.21
C GLU A 352 -17.13 -16.67 5.66
N THR A 353 -16.96 -17.81 6.33
CA THR A 353 -17.21 -17.98 7.76
C THR A 353 -15.90 -18.24 8.51
N ALA A 354 -15.78 -17.71 9.71
CA ALA A 354 -14.62 -17.92 10.56
C ALA A 354 -15.04 -18.16 12.01
N GLU A 355 -14.24 -18.94 12.72
CA GLU A 355 -14.39 -19.09 14.16
C GLU A 355 -13.78 -17.85 14.84
N TYR A 356 -14.58 -17.12 15.62
CA TYR A 356 -14.12 -16.01 16.45
C TYR A 356 -14.11 -16.44 17.92
N ARG A 357 -12.96 -16.27 18.56
CA ARG A 357 -12.79 -16.47 20.00
C ARG A 357 -12.63 -15.12 20.70
N ASN A 358 -13.55 -14.82 21.62
CA ASN A 358 -13.42 -13.68 22.51
C ASN A 358 -12.37 -14.00 23.58
N THR A 359 -11.23 -13.33 23.54
CA THR A 359 -10.13 -13.56 24.50
C THR A 359 -10.48 -13.15 25.93
N SER A 360 -11.42 -12.23 26.12
CA SER A 360 -11.85 -11.75 27.45
C SER A 360 -12.87 -12.67 28.13
N THR A 361 -13.80 -13.26 27.36
CA THR A 361 -14.84 -14.16 27.91
C THR A 361 -14.53 -15.63 27.71
N GLY A 362 -13.57 -15.96 26.83
CA GLY A 362 -13.27 -17.34 26.40
C GLY A 362 -14.31 -17.94 25.45
N GLU A 363 -15.38 -17.20 25.12
CA GLU A 363 -16.46 -17.66 24.26
C GLU A 363 -16.01 -17.76 22.80
N THR A 364 -16.37 -18.87 22.17
CA THR A 364 -16.16 -19.11 20.74
C THR A 364 -17.49 -19.06 20.01
N LYS A 365 -17.56 -18.33 18.90
CA LYS A 365 -18.72 -18.29 18.01
C LYS A 365 -18.30 -18.31 16.55
N GLN A 366 -19.16 -18.87 15.70
CA GLN A 366 -19.01 -18.71 14.25
C GLN A 366 -19.45 -17.30 13.84
N VAL A 367 -18.62 -16.64 13.03
CA VAL A 367 -18.91 -15.35 12.41
C VAL A 367 -18.87 -15.48 10.90
N LYS A 368 -19.55 -14.58 10.21
CA LYS A 368 -19.61 -14.51 8.75
C LYS A 368 -19.27 -13.09 8.30
N GLY A 369 -18.61 -12.93 7.17
CA GLY A 369 -18.42 -11.62 6.57
C GLY A 369 -19.74 -10.96 6.16
N CYS A 370 -19.78 -9.64 6.20
CA CYS A 370 -20.96 -8.85 5.81
C CYS A 370 -20.80 -8.31 4.39
N VAL A 371 -21.91 -8.19 3.65
CA VAL A 371 -21.97 -7.48 2.37
C VAL A 371 -21.39 -6.05 2.54
N PRO A 372 -20.57 -5.54 1.61
CA PRO A 372 -19.81 -4.31 1.82
C PRO A 372 -20.68 -3.09 2.14
N ALA A 373 -20.35 -2.39 3.23
CA ALA A 373 -21.00 -1.14 3.62
C ALA A 373 -20.02 -0.21 4.37
N LEU A 374 -20.13 1.08 4.12
CA LEU A 374 -19.33 2.14 4.75
C LEU A 374 -20.13 2.81 5.86
N GLY A 375 -19.49 3.01 7.01
CA GLY A 375 -20.14 3.62 8.18
C GLY A 375 -20.08 5.14 8.16
N HIS A 376 -20.80 5.81 9.05
CA HIS A 376 -20.80 7.27 9.15
C HIS A 376 -19.39 7.88 9.30
N SER A 377 -18.52 7.24 10.08
CA SER A 377 -17.15 7.71 10.29
C SER A 377 -16.29 7.70 9.02
N PHE A 378 -16.70 7.01 7.94
CA PHE A 378 -16.04 7.10 6.63
C PHE A 378 -16.02 8.55 6.11
N ALA A 379 -17.15 9.25 6.22
CA ALA A 379 -17.27 10.62 5.76
C ALA A 379 -16.55 11.65 6.66
N ALA A 380 -16.09 11.24 7.85
CA ALA A 380 -15.31 12.09 8.75
C ALA A 380 -13.84 12.24 8.30
N GLY A 381 -13.36 11.37 7.39
CA GLY A 381 -11.95 11.31 7.03
C GLY A 381 -11.07 10.97 8.23
N THR A 382 -9.83 11.46 8.20
CA THR A 382 -8.86 11.27 9.29
C THR A 382 -8.17 12.59 9.66
N THR A 383 -7.26 12.55 10.64
CA THR A 383 -6.44 13.72 10.98
C THR A 383 -5.42 14.07 9.88
N ASP A 384 -5.12 13.16 8.95
CA ASP A 384 -4.25 13.43 7.78
C ASP A 384 -4.99 14.14 6.64
N GLY A 385 -6.32 14.05 6.65
CA GLY A 385 -7.21 14.51 5.59
C GLY A 385 -8.64 14.48 6.13
N PRO A 386 -9.09 15.55 6.82
CA PRO A 386 -10.42 15.60 7.39
C PRO A 386 -11.46 15.56 6.27
N GLY A 387 -12.54 14.84 6.53
CA GLY A 387 -13.68 14.73 5.61
C GLY A 387 -14.51 16.01 5.55
N ALA A 388 -15.63 15.93 4.84
CA ALA A 388 -16.57 17.04 4.69
C ALA A 388 -17.69 16.96 5.74
N PHE A 389 -18.37 18.09 5.96
CA PHE A 389 -19.50 18.23 6.89
C PHE A 389 -19.14 17.91 8.37
N ASP A 390 -20.15 17.82 9.23
CA ASP A 390 -19.98 17.61 10.68
C ASP A 390 -19.83 16.12 11.08
N PHE A 391 -19.36 15.26 10.18
CA PHE A 391 -19.11 13.85 10.50
C PHE A 391 -17.93 13.73 11.47
N LYS A 392 -18.06 12.80 12.43
CA LYS A 392 -17.06 12.55 13.47
C LYS A 392 -16.61 11.11 13.44
N GLN A 393 -15.33 10.88 13.70
CA GLN A 393 -14.82 9.53 13.93
C GLN A 393 -15.44 8.94 15.21
N GLY A 394 -15.42 7.61 15.32
CA GLY A 394 -15.99 6.90 16.49
C GLY A 394 -17.52 6.93 16.59
N THR A 395 -18.24 7.36 15.53
CA THR A 395 -19.71 7.38 15.55
C THR A 395 -20.30 5.96 15.55
N THR A 396 -20.98 5.58 16.64
CA THR A 396 -21.71 4.30 16.78
C THR A 396 -23.23 4.45 16.78
N ASN A 397 -23.74 5.65 17.05
CA ASN A 397 -25.15 6.01 16.94
C ASN A 397 -25.27 7.29 16.09
N PRO A 398 -25.94 7.26 14.93
CA PRO A 398 -26.05 8.42 14.08
C PRO A 398 -26.97 9.44 14.74
N MET A 399 -26.41 10.60 15.12
CA MET A 399 -27.17 11.66 15.80
C MET A 399 -28.01 12.51 14.84
N ASN A 400 -27.76 12.44 13.52
CA ASN A 400 -28.40 13.32 12.53
C ASN A 400 -29.37 12.54 11.62
N PRO A 401 -30.70 12.71 11.80
CA PRO A 401 -31.72 12.07 10.97
C PRO A 401 -31.63 12.40 9.47
N LEU A 402 -31.03 13.54 9.10
CA LEU A 402 -30.86 13.95 7.71
C LEU A 402 -29.98 12.97 6.93
N TRP A 403 -28.89 12.49 7.52
CA TRP A 403 -27.99 11.57 6.84
C TRP A 403 -28.58 10.18 6.68
N ASN A 404 -29.40 9.74 7.65
CA ASN A 404 -30.20 8.52 7.50
C ASN A 404 -31.19 8.62 6.33
N LEU A 405 -31.77 9.80 6.09
CA LEU A 405 -32.63 10.05 4.92
C LEU A 405 -31.86 9.95 3.60
N VAL A 406 -30.64 10.50 3.54
CA VAL A 406 -29.76 10.41 2.37
C VAL A 406 -29.31 8.97 2.12
N THR A 407 -28.95 8.21 3.16
CA THR A 407 -28.65 6.77 3.06
C THR A 407 -29.83 6.00 2.47
N ASN A 408 -31.04 6.22 3.00
CA ASN A 408 -32.25 5.53 2.54
C ASN A 408 -32.63 5.89 1.10
N LEU A 409 -32.27 7.09 0.62
CA LEU A 409 -32.52 7.52 -0.76
C LEU A 409 -31.58 6.85 -1.78
N LEU A 410 -30.35 6.48 -1.37
CA LEU A 410 -29.37 5.83 -2.24
C LEU A 410 -29.57 4.31 -2.29
N ALA A 411 -29.60 3.66 -1.13
CA ALA A 411 -29.92 2.24 -0.94
C ALA A 411 -30.26 2.04 0.54
N THR A 412 -31.52 1.71 0.83
CA THR A 412 -31.95 1.44 2.21
C THR A 412 -31.37 0.09 2.66
N PRO A 413 -30.48 0.06 3.68
CA PRO A 413 -29.83 -1.17 4.09
C PRO A 413 -30.84 -2.16 4.67
N SER A 414 -30.71 -3.44 4.32
CA SER A 414 -31.58 -4.49 4.86
C SER A 414 -31.40 -4.66 6.39
N PRO A 415 -32.44 -5.13 7.14
CA PRO A 415 -32.31 -5.39 8.58
C PRO A 415 -31.16 -6.35 8.93
N ASP A 416 -30.92 -7.35 8.07
CA ASP A 416 -29.83 -8.32 8.23
C ASP A 416 -28.47 -7.66 8.06
N GLN A 417 -28.33 -6.74 7.10
CA GLN A 417 -27.09 -6.01 6.89
C GLN A 417 -26.80 -5.03 8.04
N VAL A 418 -27.83 -4.33 8.53
CA VAL A 418 -27.71 -3.48 9.73
C VAL A 418 -27.27 -4.33 10.93
N ALA A 419 -27.86 -5.51 11.13
CA ALA A 419 -27.47 -6.42 12.20
C ALA A 419 -26.03 -6.92 12.04
N CYS A 420 -25.62 -7.28 10.83
CA CYS A 420 -24.27 -7.78 10.54
C CYS A 420 -23.19 -6.72 10.79
N HIS A 421 -23.44 -5.47 10.41
CA HIS A 421 -22.46 -4.38 10.57
C HIS A 421 -22.38 -3.79 11.98
N LYS A 422 -23.25 -4.17 12.92
CA LYS A 422 -23.21 -3.63 14.29
C LYS A 422 -21.80 -3.75 14.91
N PRO A 423 -21.32 -2.69 15.59
CA PRO A 423 -22.01 -1.44 15.95
C PRO A 423 -21.87 -0.31 14.91
N LYS A 424 -21.42 -0.59 13.68
CA LYS A 424 -21.24 0.42 12.62
C LYS A 424 -22.59 0.92 12.11
N PRO A 425 -22.89 2.23 12.20
CA PRO A 425 -24.06 2.79 11.55
C PRO A 425 -23.76 2.99 10.07
N ILE A 426 -24.44 2.23 9.21
CA ILE A 426 -24.26 2.27 7.75
C ILE A 426 -24.63 3.67 7.22
N LEU A 427 -23.72 4.28 6.48
CA LEU A 427 -23.95 5.51 5.72
C LEU A 427 -24.13 5.22 4.22
N LEU A 428 -23.31 4.32 3.67
CA LEU A 428 -23.38 3.89 2.27
C LEU A 428 -23.42 2.37 2.22
N ASP A 429 -24.53 1.83 1.74
CA ASP A 429 -24.72 0.41 1.50
C ASP A 429 -24.23 0.02 0.11
N THR A 430 -22.91 -0.02 -0.05
CA THR A 430 -22.26 -0.21 -1.35
C THR A 430 -22.53 -1.57 -2.00
N GLY A 431 -22.88 -2.59 -1.21
CA GLY A 431 -23.06 -3.95 -1.69
C GLY A 431 -24.50 -4.29 -2.09
N GLU A 432 -25.51 -3.54 -1.61
CA GLU A 432 -26.91 -3.70 -2.03
C GLU A 432 -27.40 -2.55 -2.93
N VAL A 433 -26.53 -1.60 -3.33
CA VAL A 433 -26.87 -0.63 -4.39
C VAL A 433 -27.15 -1.39 -5.69
N GLY A 434 -28.41 -1.37 -6.14
CA GLY A 434 -28.81 -2.05 -7.37
C GLY A 434 -28.06 -1.59 -8.62
N TYR A 435 -28.14 -2.40 -9.69
CA TYR A 435 -27.53 -2.21 -11.01
C TYR A 435 -27.65 -0.79 -11.63
N LEU A 436 -28.60 0.04 -11.18
CA LEU A 436 -28.86 1.38 -11.71
C LEU A 436 -27.72 2.40 -11.48
N LEU A 437 -26.85 2.19 -10.48
CA LEU A 437 -25.72 3.09 -10.18
C LEU A 437 -24.34 2.46 -10.44
N ASN A 438 -24.30 1.17 -10.83
CA ASN A 438 -23.05 0.49 -11.17
C ASN A 438 -23.01 0.09 -12.66
N PRO A 439 -23.00 1.06 -13.60
CA PRO A 439 -22.82 0.76 -15.01
C PRO A 439 -21.33 0.47 -15.26
N SER A 440 -20.79 -0.63 -14.72
CA SER A 440 -19.54 -1.16 -15.27
C SER A 440 -19.86 -1.67 -16.67
N PRO A 441 -19.27 -1.12 -17.75
CA PRO A 441 -19.51 -1.63 -19.09
C PRO A 441 -19.03 -3.07 -19.29
N PHE A 442 -18.34 -3.66 -18.30
CA PHE A 442 -17.65 -4.94 -18.39
C PHE A 442 -18.11 -5.99 -17.37
N CYS A 443 -19.27 -5.80 -16.74
CA CYS A 443 -19.87 -6.83 -15.86
C CYS A 443 -20.19 -8.17 -16.59
N TRP A 444 -19.91 -8.27 -17.89
CA TRP A 444 -20.01 -9.48 -18.72
C TRP A 444 -18.88 -10.51 -18.54
N ILE A 445 -17.81 -10.21 -17.78
CA ILE A 445 -16.61 -11.10 -17.73
C ILE A 445 -16.54 -11.97 -16.47
N LEU A 446 -17.36 -11.74 -15.44
CA LEU A 446 -17.36 -12.58 -14.23
C LEU A 446 -18.36 -13.76 -14.26
N GLU A 447 -18.98 -14.04 -15.41
CA GLU A 447 -19.79 -15.26 -15.64
C GLU A 447 -19.19 -16.20 -16.71
N ARG A 448 -17.86 -16.27 -16.84
CA ARG A 448 -17.20 -17.35 -17.60
C ARG A 448 -16.04 -17.99 -16.86
#